data_AF-A0A3N5DCS8-F1
#
_entry.id   AF-A0A3N5DCS8-F1
#
_cell.length_a   1.000
_cell.length_b   1.000
_cell.length_c   1.000
_cell.angle_alpha   90.00
_cell.angle_beta   90.00
_cell.angle_gamma   90.00
#
_symmetry.space_group_name_H-M   'P 1'
#
loop_
_entity.id
_entity.type
_entity.pdbx_description
1 polymer ?
#
loop_
_entity_poly.entity_id
_entity_poly.type
_entity_poly.pdbx_seq_one_letter_code
_entity_poly.pdbx_strand_id
1 'polypeptide(L)'
;MAALALAGCATTQSAPPSIDELARDYLAVQLAIGEKDPGYVDAYYGPEDLAVAAEAQDDETTLPGLQARVIALDSTLAMLNPAPDTEEASRVRYLRAMLASAKVRLRMLRGEEIPFQDEAEGLFGVRPELANLSTLDPVLERIEALVPGDASDGTLAERVTAFRDRFVIPEDRLQAVIDTAVAECRARTLPHIPLPESESFDLSLVTDKPWGGFNYYQGDYHSVIEINTDLPTRLDRAVDVGCHEAYPGHHVYSTLIERDRVNELGEIEYTLLPLYSPRAIISEGSAEYGRKLAFPGDSQLEFERDTLAPLAGIDTADLAAYYELREATEDLSPAYYTIAAGYLDGTLTREQAIELSMKYRLLDRARAEQSLRFMDTYRSYVINYGLGQDIIGNAVEAGDADMPTRWQRFIGILNTPTLPEDLME
;
A
#
# COMPACT_ATOMS: atom_id res chain seq x y z
N MET A 1 -20.12 -66.20 38.63
CA MET A 1 -20.45 -64.78 38.38
C MET A 1 -19.22 -64.13 37.80
N ALA A 2 -19.22 -63.84 36.50
CA ALA A 2 -18.15 -63.12 35.83
C ALA A 2 -18.45 -61.61 35.92
N ALA A 3 -17.50 -60.83 36.45
CA ALA A 3 -17.57 -59.38 36.48
C ALA A 3 -17.03 -58.82 35.16
N LEU A 4 -17.90 -58.19 34.37
CA LEU A 4 -17.48 -57.37 33.23
C LEU A 4 -16.96 -56.03 33.75
N ALA A 5 -15.69 -55.73 33.49
CA ALA A 5 -15.13 -54.39 33.63
C ALA A 5 -15.42 -53.60 32.35
N LEU A 6 -16.25 -52.57 32.45
CA LEU A 6 -16.45 -51.57 31.40
C LEU A 6 -15.26 -50.60 31.44
N ALA A 7 -14.35 -50.73 30.46
CA ALA A 7 -13.36 -49.70 30.18
C ALA A 7 -14.05 -48.57 29.41
N GLY A 8 -14.28 -47.43 30.08
CA GLY A 8 -14.73 -46.21 29.42
C GLY A 8 -13.56 -45.58 28.65
N CYS A 9 -13.72 -45.40 27.34
CA CYS A 9 -12.85 -44.54 26.56
C CYS A 9 -13.05 -43.10 27.03
N ALA A 10 -12.13 -42.58 27.84
CA ALA A 10 -12.03 -41.15 28.05
C ALA A 10 -11.52 -40.51 26.76
N THR A 11 -12.43 -39.96 25.95
CA THR A 11 -12.07 -38.97 24.94
C THR A 11 -11.48 -37.77 25.68
N THR A 12 -10.15 -37.64 25.67
CA THR A 12 -9.49 -36.40 26.04
C THR A 12 -10.03 -35.31 25.13
N GLN A 13 -10.84 -34.40 25.65
CA GLN A 13 -11.11 -33.13 24.98
C GLN A 13 -9.75 -32.45 24.82
N SER A 14 -9.24 -32.40 23.59
CA SER A 14 -8.11 -31.53 23.27
C SER A 14 -8.51 -30.11 23.64
N ALA A 15 -7.65 -29.39 24.35
CA ALA A 15 -7.84 -27.97 24.55
C ALA A 15 -8.03 -27.30 23.17
N PRO A 16 -8.86 -26.23 23.08
CA PRO A 16 -8.92 -25.44 21.86
C PRO A 16 -7.51 -24.97 21.48
N PRO A 17 -7.19 -24.88 20.17
CA PRO A 17 -5.88 -24.41 19.74
C PRO A 17 -5.66 -22.98 20.25
N SER A 18 -4.42 -22.69 20.64
CA SER A 18 -4.00 -21.34 20.99
C SER A 18 -4.00 -20.43 19.76
N ILE A 19 -4.11 -19.11 19.98
CA ILE A 19 -4.03 -18.15 18.87
C ILE A 19 -2.68 -18.22 18.13
N ASP A 20 -1.58 -18.54 18.82
CA ASP A 20 -0.25 -18.67 18.20
C ASP A 20 -0.15 -19.90 17.29
N GLU A 21 -0.81 -21.01 17.64
CA GLU A 21 -0.95 -22.16 16.75
C GLU A 21 -1.76 -21.79 15.49
N LEU A 22 -2.85 -21.01 15.66
CA LEU A 22 -3.67 -20.56 14.53
C LEU A 22 -2.98 -19.49 13.67
N ALA A 23 -2.11 -18.66 14.24
CA ALA A 23 -1.25 -17.73 13.52
C ALA A 23 -0.26 -18.47 12.62
N ARG A 24 0.28 -19.60 13.09
CA ARG A 24 1.12 -20.48 12.28
C ARG A 24 0.33 -21.12 11.13
N ASP A 25 -0.89 -21.60 11.39
CA ASP A 25 -1.79 -22.13 10.35
C ASP A 25 -2.20 -21.05 9.32
N TYR A 26 -2.36 -19.81 9.78
CA TYR A 26 -2.59 -18.64 8.93
C TYR A 26 -1.43 -18.43 7.97
N LEU A 27 -0.18 -18.36 8.46
CA LEU A 27 0.99 -18.20 7.60
C LEU A 27 1.08 -19.35 6.58
N ALA A 28 0.87 -20.59 7.02
CA ALA A 28 0.92 -21.76 6.16
C ALA A 28 -0.14 -21.74 5.03
N VAL A 29 -1.34 -21.19 5.28
CA VAL A 29 -2.35 -21.06 4.22
C VAL A 29 -2.05 -19.90 3.29
N GLN A 30 -1.53 -18.78 3.80
CA GLN A 30 -1.18 -17.63 2.95
C GLN A 30 -0.01 -17.92 2.02
N LEU A 31 1.04 -18.58 2.52
CA LEU A 31 2.16 -19.01 1.68
C LEU A 31 1.71 -19.98 0.59
N ALA A 32 0.83 -20.93 0.93
CA ALA A 32 0.28 -21.87 -0.06
C ALA A 32 -0.65 -21.19 -1.10
N ILE A 33 -1.26 -20.05 -0.77
CA ILE A 33 -1.93 -19.19 -1.76
C ILE A 33 -0.88 -18.50 -2.65
N GLY A 34 0.22 -18.03 -2.06
CA GLY A 34 1.37 -17.45 -2.76
C GLY A 34 1.93 -18.34 -3.87
N GLU A 35 2.06 -19.63 -3.62
CA GLU A 35 2.49 -20.61 -4.64
C GLU A 35 1.51 -20.70 -5.83
N LYS A 36 0.22 -20.42 -5.61
CA LYS A 36 -0.82 -20.43 -6.66
C LYS A 36 -1.03 -19.08 -7.33
N ASP A 37 -0.50 -18.00 -6.77
CA ASP A 37 -0.74 -16.62 -7.20
C ASP A 37 0.54 -15.80 -7.05
N PRO A 38 1.44 -15.85 -8.05
CA PRO A 38 2.68 -15.10 -8.02
C PRO A 38 2.41 -13.60 -7.80
N GLY A 39 2.94 -13.06 -6.70
CA GLY A 39 2.70 -11.67 -6.27
C GLY A 39 1.67 -11.51 -5.14
N TYR A 40 1.04 -12.61 -4.68
CA TYR A 40 0.14 -12.57 -3.52
C TYR A 40 0.85 -12.24 -2.20
N VAL A 41 2.04 -12.80 -2.00
CA VAL A 41 2.90 -12.51 -0.84
C VAL A 41 3.83 -11.37 -1.22
N ASP A 42 3.62 -10.22 -0.58
CA ASP A 42 4.40 -9.00 -0.82
C ASP A 42 5.77 -9.08 -0.11
N ALA A 43 5.74 -9.50 1.17
CA ALA A 43 6.92 -9.74 1.98
C ALA A 43 6.71 -10.97 2.89
N TYR A 44 7.76 -11.74 3.08
CA TYR A 44 7.81 -12.83 4.06
C TYR A 44 9.21 -12.99 4.66
N TYR A 45 9.30 -12.90 5.99
CA TYR A 45 10.52 -13.13 6.77
C TYR A 45 10.28 -14.03 7.99
N GLY A 46 9.22 -14.83 7.92
CA GLY A 46 8.79 -15.72 9.00
C GLY A 46 9.55 -17.05 9.04
N PRO A 47 9.02 -18.04 9.78
CA PRO A 47 9.63 -19.37 9.88
C PRO A 47 9.87 -20.03 8.50
N GLU A 48 11.13 -20.30 8.17
CA GLU A 48 11.54 -20.87 6.88
C GLU A 48 10.86 -22.20 6.58
N ASP A 49 10.60 -23.01 7.60
CA ASP A 49 9.99 -24.33 7.46
C ASP A 49 8.55 -24.27 6.90
N LEU A 50 7.84 -23.15 7.08
CA LEU A 50 6.53 -22.93 6.48
C LEU A 50 6.62 -22.63 4.98
N ALA A 51 7.59 -21.83 4.54
CA ALA A 51 7.79 -21.53 3.12
C ALA A 51 8.22 -22.79 2.36
N VAL A 52 9.18 -23.54 2.92
CA VAL A 52 9.61 -24.83 2.36
C VAL A 52 8.45 -25.82 2.28
N ALA A 53 7.59 -25.86 3.29
CA ALA A 53 6.42 -26.75 3.28
C ALA A 53 5.38 -26.33 2.23
N ALA A 54 5.15 -25.03 2.04
CA ALA A 54 4.24 -24.52 1.02
C ALA A 54 4.72 -24.91 -0.39
N GLU A 55 6.00 -24.63 -0.71
CA GLU A 55 6.62 -25.00 -1.99
C GLU A 55 6.56 -26.52 -2.24
N ALA A 56 6.95 -27.32 -1.25
CA ALA A 56 6.98 -28.78 -1.38
C ALA A 56 5.59 -29.42 -1.58
N GLN A 57 4.51 -28.73 -1.16
CA GLN A 57 3.14 -29.20 -1.26
C GLN A 57 2.36 -28.53 -2.41
N ASP A 58 3.01 -27.71 -3.23
CA ASP A 58 2.32 -26.90 -4.23
C ASP A 58 1.53 -27.80 -5.22
N ASP A 59 2.16 -28.82 -5.79
CA ASP A 59 1.55 -29.74 -6.76
C ASP A 59 0.30 -30.45 -6.20
N GLU A 60 0.28 -30.74 -4.90
CA GLU A 60 -0.84 -31.43 -4.24
C GLU A 60 -1.96 -30.46 -3.82
N THR A 61 -1.61 -29.20 -3.62
CA THR A 61 -2.52 -28.18 -3.11
C THR A 61 -3.40 -27.64 -4.23
N THR A 62 -4.72 -27.79 -4.08
CA THR A 62 -5.69 -27.28 -5.07
C THR A 62 -6.39 -26.02 -4.58
N LEU A 63 -6.80 -25.12 -5.48
CA LEU A 63 -7.56 -23.92 -5.12
C LEU A 63 -8.83 -24.23 -4.29
N PRO A 64 -9.64 -25.27 -4.59
CA PRO A 64 -10.76 -25.66 -3.73
C PRO A 64 -10.30 -26.15 -2.34
N GLY A 65 -9.16 -26.84 -2.27
CA GLY A 65 -8.56 -27.27 -1.01
C GLY A 65 -8.11 -26.09 -0.14
N LEU A 66 -7.44 -25.09 -0.74
CA LEU A 66 -7.08 -23.84 -0.07
C LEU A 66 -8.31 -23.09 0.44
N GLN A 67 -9.35 -22.97 -0.39
CA GLN A 67 -10.61 -22.35 0.03
C GLN A 67 -11.20 -23.04 1.26
N ALA A 68 -11.21 -24.37 1.28
CA ALA A 68 -11.70 -25.15 2.42
C ALA A 68 -10.85 -24.93 3.67
N ARG A 69 -9.51 -24.89 3.54
CA ARG A 69 -8.57 -24.58 4.64
C ARG A 69 -8.82 -23.19 5.23
N VAL A 70 -8.93 -22.17 4.39
CA VAL A 70 -9.22 -20.79 4.81
C VAL A 70 -10.56 -20.69 5.56
N ILE A 71 -11.61 -21.36 5.05
CA ILE A 71 -12.93 -21.38 5.70
C ILE A 71 -12.87 -22.10 7.07
N ALA A 72 -12.17 -23.23 7.15
CA ALA A 72 -12.02 -23.98 8.39
C ALA A 72 -11.23 -23.20 9.45
N LEU A 73 -10.17 -22.51 9.04
CA LEU A 73 -9.36 -21.68 9.93
C LEU A 73 -10.15 -20.48 10.47
N ASP A 74 -10.85 -19.73 9.61
CA ASP A 74 -11.72 -18.63 10.05
C ASP A 74 -12.83 -19.11 10.99
N SER A 75 -13.42 -20.29 10.73
CA SER A 75 -14.41 -20.88 11.63
C SER A 75 -13.81 -21.23 13.00
N THR A 76 -12.55 -21.67 13.03
CA THR A 76 -11.83 -21.99 14.29
C THR A 76 -11.52 -20.73 15.08
N LEU A 77 -11.03 -19.68 14.42
CA LEU A 77 -10.79 -18.37 15.04
C LEU A 77 -12.09 -17.78 15.63
N ALA A 78 -13.21 -17.92 14.93
CA ALA A 78 -14.52 -17.45 15.41
C ALA A 78 -14.99 -18.15 16.71
N MET A 79 -14.48 -19.35 17.02
CA MET A 79 -14.84 -20.10 18.22
C MET A 79 -14.01 -19.74 19.46
N LEU A 80 -12.90 -19.00 19.34
CA LEU A 80 -12.05 -18.64 20.48
C LEU A 80 -12.76 -17.72 21.48
N ASN A 81 -13.65 -16.85 21.00
CA ASN A 81 -14.44 -15.89 21.81
C ASN A 81 -13.63 -15.19 22.92
N PRO A 82 -12.52 -14.51 22.58
CA PRO A 82 -11.70 -13.79 23.54
C PRO A 82 -12.47 -12.64 24.19
N ALA A 83 -12.03 -12.21 25.37
CA ALA A 83 -12.64 -11.06 26.03
C ALA A 83 -12.49 -9.79 25.16
N PRO A 84 -13.53 -8.94 25.04
CA PRO A 84 -13.44 -7.68 24.30
C PRO A 84 -12.28 -6.81 24.81
N ASP A 85 -11.76 -5.95 23.92
CA ASP A 85 -10.70 -4.99 24.22
C ASP A 85 -9.38 -5.62 24.73
N THR A 86 -9.14 -6.89 24.39
CA THR A 86 -7.87 -7.59 24.65
C THR A 86 -7.02 -7.69 23.39
N GLU A 87 -5.71 -7.93 23.57
CA GLU A 87 -4.79 -8.19 22.46
C GLU A 87 -5.23 -9.42 21.65
N GLU A 88 -5.63 -10.49 22.35
CA GLU A 88 -6.14 -11.71 21.71
C GLU A 88 -7.38 -11.43 20.85
N ALA A 89 -8.32 -10.59 21.33
CA ALA A 89 -9.47 -10.18 20.53
C ALA A 89 -9.09 -9.38 19.29
N SER A 90 -8.09 -8.51 19.39
CA SER A 90 -7.61 -7.72 18.27
C SER A 90 -6.88 -8.58 17.23
N ARG A 91 -6.02 -9.51 17.67
CA ARG A 91 -5.37 -10.51 16.81
C ARG A 91 -6.38 -11.41 16.10
N VAL A 92 -7.41 -11.91 16.80
CA VAL A 92 -8.50 -12.68 16.17
C VAL A 92 -9.23 -11.85 15.12
N ARG A 93 -9.58 -10.59 15.42
CA ARG A 93 -10.23 -9.69 14.46
C ARG A 93 -9.38 -9.51 13.20
N TYR A 94 -8.09 -9.21 13.39
CA TYR A 94 -7.12 -9.02 12.32
C TYR A 94 -6.96 -10.27 11.44
N LEU A 95 -6.68 -11.44 12.02
CA LEU A 95 -6.50 -12.69 11.27
C LEU A 95 -7.75 -13.05 10.46
N ARG A 96 -8.94 -12.85 11.02
CA ARG A 96 -10.19 -13.11 10.31
C ARG A 96 -10.41 -12.14 9.14
N ALA A 97 -10.03 -10.88 9.28
CA ALA A 97 -10.08 -9.92 8.17
C ALA A 97 -9.13 -10.33 7.03
N MET A 98 -7.91 -10.77 7.35
CA MET A 98 -6.96 -11.29 6.36
C MET A 98 -7.46 -12.56 5.66
N LEU A 99 -8.13 -13.46 6.40
CA LEU A 99 -8.73 -14.66 5.82
C LEU A 99 -9.96 -14.34 4.97
N ALA A 100 -10.70 -13.28 5.30
CA ALA A 100 -11.82 -12.82 4.48
C ALA A 100 -11.35 -12.37 3.09
N SER A 101 -10.25 -11.60 3.01
CA SER A 101 -9.67 -11.22 1.71
C SER A 101 -9.10 -12.41 0.94
N ALA A 102 -8.46 -13.36 1.63
CA ALA A 102 -7.98 -14.61 1.03
C ALA A 102 -9.12 -15.42 0.39
N LYS A 103 -10.32 -15.47 1.00
CA LYS A 103 -11.51 -16.12 0.38
C LYS A 103 -11.93 -15.43 -0.91
N VAL A 104 -11.86 -14.11 -0.97
CA VAL A 104 -12.20 -13.33 -2.18
C VAL A 104 -11.16 -13.57 -3.27
N ARG A 105 -9.87 -13.53 -2.94
CA ARG A 105 -8.80 -13.79 -3.91
C ARG A 105 -8.86 -15.21 -4.47
N LEU A 106 -9.11 -16.22 -3.63
CA LEU A 106 -9.27 -17.61 -4.07
C LEU A 106 -10.49 -17.83 -4.98
N ARG A 107 -11.58 -17.06 -4.81
CA ARG A 107 -12.70 -17.04 -5.76
C ARG A 107 -12.26 -16.52 -7.13
N MET A 108 -11.51 -15.41 -7.14
CA MET A 108 -10.97 -14.83 -8.38
C MET A 108 -10.01 -15.79 -9.10
N LEU A 109 -9.10 -16.43 -8.37
CA LEU A 109 -8.18 -17.44 -8.93
C LEU A 109 -8.91 -18.66 -9.52
N ARG A 110 -10.14 -18.92 -9.08
CA ARG A 110 -11.02 -19.95 -9.65
C ARG A 110 -11.85 -19.47 -10.85
N GLY A 111 -11.58 -18.26 -11.34
CA GLY A 111 -12.20 -17.66 -12.52
C GLY A 111 -13.49 -16.90 -12.23
N GLU A 112 -13.79 -16.58 -10.98
CA GLU A 112 -14.93 -15.70 -10.66
C GLU A 112 -14.58 -14.25 -11.00
N GLU A 113 -15.38 -13.63 -11.88
CA GLU A 113 -15.32 -12.20 -12.17
C GLU A 113 -16.10 -11.44 -11.09
N ILE A 114 -15.40 -10.58 -10.34
CA ILE A 114 -15.97 -9.76 -9.28
C ILE A 114 -15.91 -8.29 -9.73
N PRO A 115 -17.03 -7.54 -9.67
CA PRO A 115 -17.03 -6.11 -10.02
C PRO A 115 -16.03 -5.31 -9.17
N PHE A 116 -15.38 -4.30 -9.74
CA PHE A 116 -14.29 -3.53 -9.15
C PHE A 116 -14.53 -3.08 -7.70
N GLN A 117 -15.70 -2.50 -7.42
CA GLN A 117 -16.00 -2.01 -6.07
C GLN A 117 -16.21 -3.16 -5.07
N ASP A 118 -16.80 -4.27 -5.50
CA ASP A 118 -17.01 -5.46 -4.68
C ASP A 118 -15.67 -6.20 -4.45
N GLU A 119 -14.79 -6.17 -5.45
CA GLU A 119 -13.41 -6.65 -5.33
C GLU A 119 -12.64 -5.82 -4.32
N ALA A 120 -12.69 -4.48 -4.43
CA ALA A 120 -12.03 -3.57 -3.50
C ALA A 120 -12.51 -3.76 -2.05
N GLU A 121 -13.82 -3.84 -1.85
CA GLU A 121 -14.43 -4.06 -0.53
C GLU A 121 -14.04 -5.44 0.03
N GLY A 122 -14.08 -6.48 -0.82
CA GLY A 122 -13.73 -7.84 -0.42
C GLY A 122 -12.25 -8.06 -0.11
N LEU A 123 -11.35 -7.37 -0.83
CA LEU A 123 -9.90 -7.52 -0.65
C LEU A 123 -9.33 -6.57 0.40
N PHE A 124 -9.82 -5.34 0.46
CA PHE A 124 -9.21 -4.29 1.28
C PHE A 124 -10.14 -3.78 2.38
N GLY A 125 -11.39 -4.24 2.45
CA GLY A 125 -12.36 -3.78 3.46
C GLY A 125 -12.93 -2.40 3.19
N VAL A 126 -12.67 -1.82 2.01
CA VAL A 126 -13.08 -0.45 1.66
C VAL A 126 -13.72 -0.43 0.28
N ARG A 127 -14.89 0.22 0.19
CA ARG A 127 -15.60 0.42 -1.07
C ARG A 127 -15.36 1.85 -1.59
N PRO A 128 -14.63 2.04 -2.72
CA PRO A 128 -14.37 3.38 -3.24
C PRO A 128 -15.65 4.00 -3.81
N GLU A 129 -15.86 5.30 -3.58
CA GLU A 129 -16.89 6.07 -4.29
C GLU A 129 -16.45 6.36 -5.74
N LEU A 130 -17.40 6.26 -6.68
CA LEU A 130 -17.14 6.53 -8.09
C LEU A 130 -17.77 7.87 -8.47
N ALA A 131 -16.93 8.89 -8.64
CA ALA A 131 -17.37 10.22 -9.05
C ALA A 131 -17.88 10.22 -10.50
N ASN A 132 -18.91 11.01 -10.79
CA ASN A 132 -19.22 11.35 -12.17
C ASN A 132 -18.13 12.27 -12.71
N LEU A 133 -17.37 11.82 -13.71
CA LEU A 133 -16.20 12.56 -14.22
C LEU A 133 -16.51 14.02 -14.59
N SER A 134 -17.71 14.33 -15.09
CA SER A 134 -18.08 15.71 -15.45
C SER A 134 -18.13 16.66 -14.25
N THR A 135 -18.24 16.16 -13.01
CA THR A 135 -18.17 17.02 -11.81
C THR A 135 -16.78 17.58 -11.58
N LEU A 136 -15.76 17.05 -12.27
CA LEU A 136 -14.37 17.50 -12.22
C LEU A 136 -14.05 18.56 -13.29
N ASP A 137 -14.97 18.86 -14.21
CA ASP A 137 -14.74 19.89 -15.24
C ASP A 137 -14.38 21.27 -14.63
N PRO A 138 -14.98 21.75 -13.52
CA PRO A 138 -14.54 23.00 -12.87
C PRO A 138 -13.11 22.97 -12.33
N VAL A 139 -12.61 21.78 -11.93
CA VAL A 139 -11.22 21.61 -11.51
C VAL A 139 -10.28 21.75 -12.71
N LEU A 140 -10.67 21.16 -13.86
CA LEU A 140 -9.93 21.33 -15.12
C LEU A 140 -9.87 22.80 -15.55
N GLU A 141 -10.97 23.56 -15.41
CA GLU A 141 -10.99 25.01 -15.70
C GLU A 141 -10.04 25.81 -14.81
N ARG A 142 -9.94 25.47 -13.52
CA ARG A 142 -8.97 26.09 -12.61
C ARG A 142 -7.53 25.77 -13.03
N ILE A 143 -7.26 24.52 -13.39
CA ILE A 143 -5.92 24.08 -13.85
C ILE A 143 -5.55 24.76 -15.19
N GLU A 144 -6.49 24.90 -16.12
CA GLU A 144 -6.32 25.61 -17.39
C GLU A 144 -5.74 27.02 -17.18
N ALA A 145 -6.16 27.71 -16.12
CA ALA A 145 -5.71 29.06 -15.77
C ALA A 145 -4.32 29.11 -15.11
N LEU A 146 -3.83 28.01 -14.54
CA LEU A 146 -2.52 27.92 -13.87
C LEU A 146 -1.40 27.54 -14.84
N VAL A 147 -1.72 26.88 -15.96
CA VAL A 147 -0.74 26.29 -16.87
C VAL A 147 -0.40 27.27 -18.00
N PRO A 148 0.89 27.51 -18.31
CA PRO A 148 1.29 28.38 -19.41
C PRO A 148 0.71 27.97 -20.79
N GLY A 149 0.41 28.96 -21.62
CA GLY A 149 -0.12 28.79 -22.98
C GLY A 149 -1.64 28.73 -23.03
N ASP A 150 -2.17 28.34 -24.19
CA ASP A 150 -3.61 28.12 -24.40
C ASP A 150 -3.89 26.93 -25.33
N ALA A 151 -5.16 26.68 -25.68
CA ALA A 151 -5.55 25.56 -26.53
C ALA A 151 -4.89 25.53 -27.92
N SER A 152 -4.27 26.63 -28.38
CA SER A 152 -3.47 26.66 -29.61
C SER A 152 -2.07 26.07 -29.45
N ASP A 153 -1.55 25.98 -28.23
CA ASP A 153 -0.26 25.34 -27.88
C ASP A 153 -0.38 23.82 -27.65
N GLY A 154 -1.62 23.31 -27.52
CA GLY A 154 -1.90 21.90 -27.28
C GLY A 154 -3.08 21.68 -26.33
N THR A 155 -3.43 20.41 -26.12
CA THR A 155 -4.41 20.01 -25.10
C THR A 155 -3.91 20.36 -23.69
N LEU A 156 -4.82 20.51 -22.72
CA LEU A 156 -4.43 20.79 -21.33
C LEU A 156 -3.44 19.76 -20.78
N ALA A 157 -3.63 18.47 -21.06
CA ALA A 157 -2.72 17.40 -20.64
C ALA A 157 -1.30 17.56 -21.21
N GLU A 158 -1.18 17.96 -22.49
CA GLU A 158 0.11 18.22 -23.13
C GLU A 158 0.80 19.44 -22.50
N ARG A 159 0.07 20.53 -22.26
CA ARG A 159 0.61 21.75 -21.64
C ARG A 159 1.03 21.52 -20.20
N VAL A 160 0.24 20.77 -19.42
CA VAL A 160 0.58 20.33 -18.07
C VAL A 160 1.86 19.50 -18.11
N THR A 161 1.93 18.49 -18.97
CA THR A 161 3.12 17.64 -19.11
C THR A 161 4.35 18.47 -19.46
N ALA A 162 4.26 19.35 -20.45
CA ALA A 162 5.36 20.23 -20.85
C ALA A 162 5.82 21.18 -19.73
N PHE A 163 4.90 21.68 -18.90
CA PHE A 163 5.28 22.51 -17.76
C PHE A 163 5.97 21.68 -16.67
N ARG A 164 5.43 20.50 -16.34
CA ARG A 164 6.01 19.59 -15.34
C ARG A 164 7.37 19.05 -15.76
N ASP A 165 7.59 18.87 -17.06
CA ASP A 165 8.85 18.32 -17.58
C ASP A 165 10.04 19.29 -17.49
N ARG A 166 9.80 20.57 -17.17
CA ARG A 166 10.85 21.53 -16.80
C ARG A 166 11.59 21.14 -15.51
N PHE A 167 10.99 20.27 -14.70
CA PHE A 167 11.50 19.81 -13.41
C PHE A 167 12.00 18.36 -13.45
N VAL A 168 12.26 17.80 -14.65
CA VAL A 168 12.88 16.48 -14.78
C VAL A 168 14.31 16.51 -14.25
N ILE A 169 14.64 15.55 -13.39
CA ILE A 169 15.99 15.37 -12.87
C ILE A 169 16.84 14.71 -13.97
N PRO A 170 18.02 15.27 -14.31
CA PRO A 170 18.95 14.62 -15.23
C PRO A 170 19.38 13.23 -14.72
N GLU A 171 19.46 12.24 -15.61
CA GLU A 171 19.78 10.85 -15.25
C GLU A 171 21.10 10.72 -14.48
N ASP A 172 22.12 11.49 -14.86
CA ASP A 172 23.44 11.50 -14.21
C ASP A 172 23.44 12.09 -12.79
N ARG A 173 22.33 12.71 -12.38
CA ARG A 173 22.14 13.34 -11.07
C ARG A 173 21.07 12.63 -10.22
N LEU A 174 20.28 11.75 -10.84
CA LEU A 174 19.09 11.16 -10.23
C LEU A 174 19.40 10.44 -8.91
N GLN A 175 20.42 9.58 -8.89
CA GLN A 175 20.82 8.85 -7.69
C GLN A 175 21.15 9.81 -6.53
N ALA A 176 21.99 10.81 -6.78
CA ALA A 176 22.40 11.76 -5.74
C ALA A 176 21.21 12.57 -5.19
N VAL A 177 20.25 12.92 -6.04
CA VAL A 177 19.02 13.63 -5.64
C VAL A 177 18.14 12.74 -4.78
N ILE A 178 17.93 11.48 -5.16
CA ILE A 178 17.16 10.51 -4.38
C ILE A 178 17.82 10.25 -3.03
N ASP A 179 19.13 9.99 -3.00
CA ASP A 179 19.88 9.75 -1.76
C ASP A 179 19.75 10.95 -0.79
N THR A 180 19.81 12.17 -1.33
CA THR A 180 19.65 13.40 -0.55
C THR A 180 18.22 13.54 0.00
N ALA A 181 17.20 13.21 -0.80
CA ALA A 181 15.81 13.21 -0.36
C ALA A 181 15.55 12.18 0.74
N VAL A 182 16.06 10.96 0.59
CA VAL A 182 15.98 9.88 1.58
C VAL A 182 16.65 10.30 2.90
N ALA A 183 17.82 10.93 2.84
CA ALA A 183 18.51 11.41 4.03
C ALA A 183 17.69 12.46 4.80
N GLU A 184 17.02 13.38 4.10
CA GLU A 184 16.15 14.39 4.72
C GLU A 184 14.87 13.77 5.30
N CYS A 185 14.22 12.86 4.55
CA CYS A 185 13.09 12.05 5.02
C CYS A 185 13.45 11.32 6.34
N ARG A 186 14.65 10.73 6.42
CA ARG A 186 15.19 10.09 7.64
C ARG A 186 15.39 11.09 8.77
N ALA A 187 16.05 12.23 8.50
CA ALA A 187 16.33 13.25 9.49
C ALA A 187 15.06 13.82 10.13
N ARG A 188 13.98 13.94 9.35
CA ARG A 188 12.66 14.38 9.82
C ARG A 188 11.90 13.31 10.61
N THR A 189 12.14 12.03 10.31
CA THR A 189 11.43 10.91 10.94
C THR A 189 12.01 10.52 12.31
N LEU A 190 13.34 10.43 12.43
CA LEU A 190 14.00 9.91 13.63
C LEU A 190 13.69 10.64 14.96
N PRO A 191 13.44 11.96 14.99
CA PRO A 191 13.03 12.64 16.22
C PRO A 191 11.68 12.13 16.78
N HIS A 192 10.85 11.52 15.93
CA HIS A 192 9.51 11.05 16.28
C HIS A 192 9.44 9.53 16.44
N ILE A 193 10.22 8.80 15.64
CA ILE A 193 10.22 7.34 15.60
C ILE A 193 11.65 6.84 15.84
N PRO A 194 11.99 6.41 17.07
CA PRO A 194 13.24 5.72 17.31
C PRO A 194 13.25 4.40 16.54
N LEU A 195 14.33 4.12 15.80
CA LEU A 195 14.50 2.88 15.05
C LEU A 195 15.67 2.07 15.61
N PRO A 196 15.70 0.73 15.43
CA PRO A 196 16.86 -0.10 15.77
C PRO A 196 18.14 0.44 15.11
N GLU A 197 19.28 0.43 15.82
CA GLU A 197 20.56 0.91 15.25
C GLU A 197 21.03 0.09 14.03
N SER A 198 20.52 -1.13 13.88
CA SER A 198 20.83 -2.05 12.78
C SER A 198 19.90 -1.93 11.57
N GLU A 199 18.87 -1.07 11.61
CA GLU A 199 18.00 -0.84 10.45
C GLU A 199 18.81 -0.38 9.24
N SER A 200 18.50 -0.94 8.07
CA SER A 200 19.22 -0.62 6.83
C SER A 200 18.38 -0.94 5.61
N PHE A 201 18.76 -0.37 4.46
CA PHE A 201 18.25 -0.83 3.17
C PHE A 201 19.28 -0.60 2.08
N ASP A 202 19.21 -1.44 1.05
CA ASP A 202 19.86 -1.20 -0.23
C ASP A 202 18.89 -0.48 -1.17
N LEU A 203 19.38 0.50 -1.94
CA LEU A 203 18.55 1.23 -2.91
C LEU A 203 19.17 1.13 -4.31
N SER A 204 18.35 0.81 -5.31
CA SER A 204 18.78 0.72 -6.70
C SER A 204 17.77 1.32 -7.68
N LEU A 205 18.28 1.79 -8.82
CA LEU A 205 17.45 2.26 -9.94
C LEU A 205 17.31 1.12 -10.96
N VAL A 206 16.07 0.84 -11.37
CA VAL A 206 15.72 -0.28 -12.25
C VAL A 206 14.81 0.16 -13.40
N THR A 207 14.58 -0.72 -14.36
CA THR A 207 13.72 -0.50 -15.55
C THR A 207 12.83 -1.72 -15.80
N ASP A 208 11.89 -1.61 -16.74
CA ASP A 208 10.96 -2.67 -17.18
C ASP A 208 10.09 -3.20 -16.03
N LYS A 209 9.54 -2.27 -15.24
CA LYS A 209 8.65 -2.59 -14.10
C LYS A 209 7.26 -1.99 -14.32
N PRO A 210 6.19 -2.64 -13.81
CA PRO A 210 4.84 -2.08 -13.86
C PRO A 210 4.58 -1.00 -12.80
N TRP A 211 5.44 -0.89 -11.78
CA TRP A 211 5.35 0.05 -10.66
C TRP A 211 6.43 1.14 -10.72
N GLY A 212 6.31 2.17 -9.86
CA GLY A 212 7.22 3.33 -9.82
C GLY A 212 8.30 3.28 -8.73
N GLY A 213 8.03 2.60 -7.63
CA GLY A 213 8.98 2.26 -6.56
C GLY A 213 8.47 0.99 -5.87
N PHE A 214 9.36 0.25 -5.22
CA PHE A 214 9.00 -0.92 -4.45
C PHE A 214 9.98 -1.15 -3.30
N ASN A 215 9.47 -1.53 -2.14
CA ASN A 215 10.24 -1.95 -0.97
C ASN A 215 10.04 -3.46 -0.72
N TYR A 216 11.09 -4.24 -0.91
CA TYR A 216 11.14 -5.65 -0.56
C TYR A 216 11.72 -5.82 0.85
N TYR A 217 10.85 -5.94 1.85
CA TYR A 217 11.30 -6.18 3.23
C TYR A 217 11.83 -7.61 3.41
N GLN A 218 13.05 -7.74 3.95
CA GLN A 218 13.77 -9.01 4.08
C GLN A 218 13.76 -9.59 5.50
N GLY A 219 13.24 -8.85 6.49
CA GLY A 219 13.47 -9.14 7.91
C GLY A 219 14.82 -8.62 8.39
N ASP A 220 15.15 -8.85 9.66
CA ASP A 220 16.37 -8.33 10.32
C ASP A 220 16.50 -6.79 10.19
N TYR A 221 15.36 -6.09 10.13
CA TYR A 221 15.29 -4.65 9.88
C TYR A 221 15.92 -4.20 8.55
N HIS A 222 15.92 -5.07 7.54
CA HIS A 222 16.52 -4.80 6.24
C HIS A 222 15.49 -4.76 5.10
N SER A 223 15.61 -3.76 4.21
CA SER A 223 14.83 -3.67 2.96
C SER A 223 15.73 -3.66 1.73
N VAL A 224 15.21 -4.10 0.60
CA VAL A 224 15.74 -3.78 -0.73
C VAL A 224 14.74 -2.86 -1.43
N ILE A 225 15.16 -1.64 -1.76
CA ILE A 225 14.33 -0.64 -2.43
C ILE A 225 14.75 -0.53 -3.89
N GLU A 226 13.78 -0.66 -4.78
CA GLU A 226 13.98 -0.47 -6.21
C GLU A 226 13.12 0.71 -6.71
N ILE A 227 13.68 1.59 -7.53
CA ILE A 227 12.97 2.73 -8.13
C ILE A 227 12.98 2.59 -9.65
N ASN A 228 11.80 2.58 -10.25
CA ASN A 228 11.66 2.42 -11.70
C ASN A 228 11.90 3.73 -12.45
N THR A 229 12.82 3.72 -13.41
CA THR A 229 13.21 4.88 -14.23
C THR A 229 12.76 4.77 -15.70
N ASP A 230 11.80 3.89 -16.02
CA ASP A 230 11.21 3.79 -17.37
C ASP A 230 10.59 5.12 -17.86
N LEU A 231 10.14 5.96 -16.92
CA LEU A 231 9.66 7.31 -17.19
C LEU A 231 10.55 8.36 -16.51
N PRO A 232 10.68 9.57 -17.10
CA PRO A 232 11.45 10.66 -16.49
C PRO A 232 10.97 10.99 -15.07
N THR A 233 11.90 11.00 -14.12
CA THR A 233 11.65 11.36 -12.72
C THR A 233 11.69 12.87 -12.55
N ARG A 234 10.61 13.44 -12.02
CA ARG A 234 10.50 14.87 -11.70
C ARG A 234 11.00 15.14 -10.29
N LEU A 235 11.37 16.40 -10.01
CA LEU A 235 12.00 16.82 -8.76
C LEU A 235 11.24 16.37 -7.51
N ASP A 236 9.93 16.54 -7.54
CA ASP A 236 9.02 16.17 -6.46
C ASP A 236 8.96 14.68 -6.17
N ARG A 237 9.08 13.87 -7.23
CA ARG A 237 9.05 12.42 -7.11
C ARG A 237 10.22 11.89 -6.27
N ALA A 238 11.33 12.63 -6.16
CA ALA A 238 12.47 12.23 -5.32
C ALA A 238 12.10 12.22 -3.82
N VAL A 239 11.39 13.25 -3.33
CA VAL A 239 10.88 13.25 -1.95
C VAL A 239 9.77 12.23 -1.80
N ASP A 240 8.84 12.16 -2.77
CA ASP A 240 7.73 11.22 -2.70
C ASP A 240 8.22 9.77 -2.57
N VAL A 241 9.16 9.33 -3.43
CA VAL A 241 9.70 7.96 -3.37
C VAL A 241 10.60 7.74 -2.17
N GLY A 242 11.43 8.72 -1.81
CA GLY A 242 12.33 8.59 -0.67
C GLY A 242 11.58 8.45 0.64
N CYS A 243 10.47 9.17 0.80
CA CYS A 243 9.66 9.09 2.00
C CYS A 243 8.72 7.87 2.00
N HIS A 244 8.08 7.57 0.86
CA HIS A 244 7.14 6.46 0.72
C HIS A 244 7.83 5.10 0.87
N GLU A 245 8.96 4.87 0.21
CA GLU A 245 9.63 3.57 0.27
C GLU A 245 10.51 3.42 1.53
N ALA A 246 11.09 4.52 2.03
CA ALA A 246 11.98 4.49 3.19
C ALA A 246 11.35 5.11 4.44
N TYR A 247 11.52 6.42 4.67
CA TYR A 247 11.17 7.07 5.94
C TYR A 247 10.12 8.18 5.78
N PRO A 248 8.99 8.18 6.50
CA PRO A 248 8.54 7.20 7.48
C PRO A 248 7.69 6.06 6.87
N GLY A 249 7.83 5.79 5.57
CA GLY A 249 7.00 4.83 4.84
C GLY A 249 7.37 3.35 5.03
N HIS A 250 7.35 2.56 3.95
CA HIS A 250 7.34 1.08 4.01
C HIS A 250 8.47 0.46 4.84
N HIS A 251 9.69 0.99 4.73
CA HIS A 251 10.83 0.50 5.54
C HIS A 251 10.58 0.69 7.03
N VAL A 252 10.12 1.87 7.45
CA VAL A 252 9.81 2.18 8.85
C VAL A 252 8.62 1.36 9.34
N TYR A 253 7.56 1.26 8.54
CA TYR A 253 6.39 0.46 8.88
C TYR A 253 6.76 -1.00 9.18
N SER A 254 7.50 -1.63 8.27
CA SER A 254 7.94 -3.02 8.44
C SER A 254 8.90 -3.18 9.62
N THR A 255 9.82 -2.22 9.82
CA THR A 255 10.76 -2.19 10.96
C THR A 255 10.07 -2.10 12.30
N LEU A 256 9.02 -1.28 12.43
CA LEU A 256 8.24 -1.17 13.66
C LEU A 256 7.47 -2.46 13.94
N ILE A 257 6.86 -3.05 12.91
CA ILE A 257 6.16 -4.33 13.04
C ILE A 257 7.12 -5.44 13.48
N GLU A 258 8.28 -5.59 12.84
CA GLU A 258 9.25 -6.60 13.23
C GLU A 258 9.71 -6.38 14.67
N ARG A 259 10.01 -5.14 15.07
CA ARG A 259 10.51 -4.82 16.41
C ARG A 259 9.47 -5.10 17.49
N ASP A 260 8.28 -4.53 17.34
CA ASP A 260 7.31 -4.44 18.41
C ASP A 260 6.34 -5.63 18.42
N ARG A 261 5.99 -6.17 17.24
CA ARG A 261 5.02 -7.27 17.14
C ARG A 261 5.70 -8.62 17.08
N VAL A 262 6.68 -8.76 16.20
CA VAL A 262 7.37 -10.05 16.00
C VAL A 262 8.37 -10.31 17.12
N ASN A 263 9.32 -9.40 17.34
CA ASN A 263 10.44 -9.64 18.26
C ASN A 263 10.06 -9.43 19.73
N GLU A 264 9.25 -8.41 20.06
CA GLU A 264 8.83 -8.15 21.44
C GLU A 264 7.63 -9.01 21.88
N LEU A 265 6.59 -9.16 21.05
CA LEU A 265 5.37 -9.88 21.41
C LEU A 265 5.28 -11.32 20.88
N GLY A 266 6.14 -11.72 19.94
CA GLY A 266 6.13 -13.08 19.37
C GLY A 266 4.99 -13.32 18.37
N GLU A 267 4.36 -12.27 17.85
CA GLU A 267 3.20 -12.34 16.95
C GLU A 267 3.64 -12.64 15.51
N ILE A 268 3.96 -13.90 15.24
CA ILE A 268 4.55 -14.33 13.97
C ILE A 268 3.64 -14.08 12.75
N GLU A 269 2.33 -13.92 12.92
CA GLU A 269 1.42 -13.61 11.81
C GLU A 269 1.79 -12.32 11.05
N TYR A 270 2.55 -11.42 11.68
CA TYR A 270 2.99 -10.17 11.08
C TYR A 270 4.21 -10.29 10.18
N THR A 271 4.89 -11.43 10.19
CA THR A 271 6.05 -11.70 9.32
C THR A 271 5.66 -11.91 7.85
N LEU A 272 4.37 -11.87 7.53
CA LEU A 272 3.83 -11.98 6.18
C LEU A 272 2.91 -10.79 5.88
N LEU A 273 3.11 -10.16 4.73
CA LEU A 273 2.18 -9.16 4.17
C LEU A 273 1.50 -9.76 2.92
N PRO A 274 0.20 -10.11 2.98
CA PRO A 274 -0.54 -10.46 1.79
C PRO A 274 -0.90 -9.17 1.03
N LEU A 275 -0.52 -9.09 -0.24
CA LEU A 275 -0.73 -7.91 -1.08
C LEU A 275 -2.21 -7.56 -1.22
N TYR A 276 -3.07 -8.57 -1.35
CA TYR A 276 -4.52 -8.40 -1.49
C TYR A 276 -5.22 -8.59 -0.13
N SER A 277 -4.99 -7.65 0.78
CA SER A 277 -5.56 -7.69 2.13
C SER A 277 -5.84 -6.29 2.72
N PRO A 278 -6.68 -6.18 3.76
CA PRO A 278 -6.90 -4.91 4.46
C PRO A 278 -5.64 -4.28 5.06
N ARG A 279 -4.54 -5.05 5.24
CA ARG A 279 -3.25 -4.49 5.66
C ARG A 279 -2.59 -3.65 4.57
N ALA A 280 -2.86 -3.93 3.30
CA ALA A 280 -2.25 -3.21 2.17
C ALA A 280 -2.67 -1.75 2.12
N ILE A 281 -3.96 -1.44 2.34
CA ILE A 281 -4.43 -0.04 2.36
C ILE A 281 -3.88 0.75 3.56
N ILE A 282 -3.60 0.08 4.69
CA ILE A 282 -2.89 0.69 5.82
C ILE A 282 -1.43 0.94 5.46
N SER A 283 -0.75 -0.03 4.85
CA SER A 283 0.65 0.09 4.41
C SER A 283 0.82 1.25 3.43
N GLU A 284 0.11 1.21 2.30
CA GLU A 284 0.20 2.21 1.25
C GLU A 284 -0.29 3.58 1.71
N GLY A 285 -1.43 3.62 2.41
CA GLY A 285 -1.97 4.86 2.95
C GLY A 285 -1.04 5.53 3.94
N SER A 286 -0.35 4.75 4.78
CA SER A 286 0.60 5.27 5.74
C SER A 286 1.90 5.76 5.09
N ALA A 287 2.38 5.07 4.05
CA ALA A 287 3.52 5.51 3.26
C ALA A 287 3.25 6.83 2.51
N GLU A 288 2.06 6.97 1.91
CA GLU A 288 1.62 8.20 1.24
C GLU A 288 1.44 9.37 2.23
N TYR A 289 0.75 9.14 3.34
CA TYR A 289 0.47 10.19 4.31
C TYR A 289 1.71 10.55 5.15
N GLY A 290 2.59 9.59 5.42
CA GLY A 290 3.83 9.79 6.18
C GLY A 290 4.73 10.88 5.61
N ARG A 291 4.75 11.06 4.27
CA ARG A 291 5.41 12.20 3.62
C ARG A 291 4.88 13.55 4.12
N LYS A 292 3.56 13.71 4.28
CA LYS A 292 2.93 14.96 4.75
C LYS A 292 3.30 15.27 6.21
N LEU A 293 3.57 14.25 7.03
CA LEU A 293 4.08 14.43 8.40
C LEU A 293 5.56 14.83 8.42
N ALA A 294 6.38 14.24 7.56
CA ALA A 294 7.79 14.59 7.44
C ALA A 294 7.96 16.01 6.86
N PHE A 295 7.12 16.38 5.90
CA PHE A 295 7.14 17.67 5.23
C PHE A 295 5.80 18.42 5.40
N PRO A 296 5.54 18.99 6.59
CA PRO A 296 4.33 19.77 6.82
C PRO A 296 4.36 21.10 6.05
N GLY A 297 3.18 21.55 5.59
CA GLY A 297 3.02 22.82 4.86
C GLY A 297 3.95 22.91 3.65
N ASP A 298 4.59 24.07 3.47
CA ASP A 298 5.46 24.33 2.32
C ASP A 298 6.88 23.77 2.49
N SER A 299 7.16 23.00 3.55
CA SER A 299 8.53 22.57 3.84
C SER A 299 9.12 21.62 2.79
N GLN A 300 8.28 20.90 2.02
CA GLN A 300 8.74 20.13 0.86
C GLN A 300 9.25 21.06 -0.26
N LEU A 301 8.44 22.08 -0.60
CA LEU A 301 8.80 23.08 -1.59
C LEU A 301 10.09 23.81 -1.20
N GLU A 302 10.23 24.21 0.07
CA GLU A 302 11.44 24.87 0.57
C GLU A 302 12.68 23.97 0.44
N PHE A 303 12.57 22.71 0.83
CA PHE A 303 13.67 21.75 0.73
C PHE A 303 14.06 21.47 -0.73
N GLU A 304 13.07 21.25 -1.60
CA GLU A 304 13.29 21.03 -3.02
C GLU A 304 13.94 22.26 -3.68
N ARG A 305 13.47 23.46 -3.37
CA ARG A 305 14.03 24.72 -3.87
C ARG A 305 15.48 24.92 -3.44
N ASP A 306 15.75 24.75 -2.15
CA ASP A 306 17.02 25.17 -1.56
C ASP A 306 18.11 24.09 -1.64
N THR A 307 17.71 22.82 -1.81
CA THR A 307 18.63 21.68 -1.80
C THR A 307 18.57 20.85 -3.09
N LEU A 308 17.41 20.28 -3.41
CA LEU A 308 17.33 19.30 -4.51
C LEU A 308 17.44 19.95 -5.90
N ALA A 309 16.83 21.10 -6.13
CA ALA A 309 16.89 21.81 -7.42
C ALA A 309 18.32 22.26 -7.78
N PRO A 310 19.11 22.88 -6.87
CA PRO A 310 20.53 23.16 -7.12
C PRO A 310 21.34 21.89 -7.43
N LEU A 311 21.08 20.79 -6.70
CA LEU A 311 21.75 19.51 -6.93
C LEU A 311 21.39 18.92 -8.30
N ALA A 312 20.12 18.99 -8.69
CA ALA A 312 19.63 18.56 -10.00
C ALA A 312 20.01 19.52 -11.13
N GLY A 313 20.38 20.77 -10.83
CA GLY A 313 20.63 21.83 -11.83
C GLY A 313 19.35 22.38 -12.47
N ILE A 314 18.25 22.33 -11.73
CA ILE A 314 16.93 22.79 -12.17
C ILE A 314 16.73 24.25 -11.74
N ASP A 315 16.13 25.06 -12.61
CA ASP A 315 15.73 26.43 -12.28
C ASP A 315 14.53 26.42 -11.33
N THR A 316 14.61 27.19 -10.25
CA THR A 316 13.58 27.28 -9.21
C THR A 316 12.52 28.35 -9.49
N ALA A 317 12.67 29.17 -10.53
CA ALA A 317 11.80 30.32 -10.78
C ALA A 317 10.30 29.95 -10.83
N ASP A 318 9.97 28.83 -11.45
CA ASP A 318 8.60 28.35 -11.64
C ASP A 318 8.16 27.33 -10.57
N LEU A 319 8.99 27.03 -9.55
CA LEU A 319 8.72 25.92 -8.63
C LEU A 319 7.49 26.15 -7.75
N ALA A 320 7.21 27.38 -7.35
CA ALA A 320 5.98 27.70 -6.60
C ALA A 320 4.72 27.43 -7.46
N ALA A 321 4.73 27.87 -8.72
CA ALA A 321 3.63 27.59 -9.66
C ALA A 321 3.49 26.10 -9.98
N TYR A 322 4.60 25.35 -9.98
CA TYR A 322 4.58 23.89 -10.08
C TYR A 322 3.83 23.25 -8.91
N TYR A 323 4.02 23.73 -7.69
CA TYR A 323 3.31 23.25 -6.50
C TYR A 323 1.82 23.62 -6.51
N GLU A 324 1.46 24.85 -6.89
CA GLU A 324 0.06 25.25 -7.08
C GLU A 324 -0.64 24.34 -8.10
N LEU A 325 0.04 24.00 -9.20
CA LEU A 325 -0.48 23.06 -10.18
C LEU A 325 -0.61 21.63 -9.62
N ARG A 326 0.36 21.16 -8.82
CA ARG A 326 0.30 19.84 -8.18
C ARG A 326 -0.92 19.74 -7.27
N GLU A 327 -1.08 20.68 -6.33
CA GLU A 327 -2.23 20.75 -5.43
C GLU A 327 -3.54 20.79 -6.23
N ALA A 328 -3.63 21.66 -7.23
CA ALA A 328 -4.83 21.75 -8.06
C ALA A 328 -5.16 20.45 -8.81
N THR A 329 -4.16 19.63 -9.14
CA THR A 329 -4.32 18.33 -9.81
C THR A 329 -4.73 17.22 -8.83
N GLU A 330 -4.41 17.33 -7.55
CA GLU A 330 -4.86 16.37 -6.53
C GLU A 330 -6.39 16.30 -6.44
N ASP A 331 -7.08 17.44 -6.67
CA ASP A 331 -8.54 17.52 -6.74
C ASP A 331 -9.17 16.69 -7.90
N LEU A 332 -8.35 16.15 -8.80
CA LEU A 332 -8.77 15.22 -9.86
C LEU A 332 -8.64 13.75 -9.45
N SER A 333 -8.12 13.43 -8.26
CA SER A 333 -7.91 12.05 -7.79
C SER A 333 -9.15 11.16 -7.89
N PRO A 334 -10.41 11.63 -7.69
CA PRO A 334 -11.59 10.77 -7.82
C PRO A 334 -11.79 10.19 -9.23
N ALA A 335 -11.22 10.82 -10.27
CA ALA A 335 -11.27 10.29 -11.63
C ALA A 335 -10.63 8.91 -11.74
N TYR A 336 -9.60 8.62 -10.92
CA TYR A 336 -8.85 7.39 -11.02
C TYR A 336 -9.73 6.16 -10.77
N TYR A 337 -10.57 6.19 -9.73
CA TYR A 337 -11.44 5.07 -9.37
C TYR A 337 -12.55 4.85 -10.40
N THR A 338 -13.16 5.92 -10.89
CA THR A 338 -14.19 5.82 -11.94
C THR A 338 -13.62 5.22 -13.23
N ILE A 339 -12.42 5.63 -13.64
CA ILE A 339 -11.75 5.08 -14.83
C ILE A 339 -11.32 3.63 -14.58
N ALA A 340 -10.75 3.31 -13.42
CA ALA A 340 -10.33 1.96 -13.06
C ALA A 340 -11.51 0.99 -13.01
N ALA A 341 -12.62 1.37 -12.37
CA ALA A 341 -13.85 0.61 -12.36
C ALA A 341 -14.38 0.37 -13.77
N GLY A 342 -14.48 1.44 -14.57
CA GLY A 342 -14.96 1.33 -15.93
C GLY A 342 -14.11 0.39 -16.81
N TYR A 343 -12.79 0.46 -16.68
CA TYR A 343 -11.85 -0.40 -17.40
C TYR A 343 -11.90 -1.87 -16.92
N LEU A 344 -11.83 -2.11 -15.61
CA LEU A 344 -11.76 -3.46 -15.03
C LEU A 344 -13.10 -4.20 -15.10
N ASP A 345 -14.23 -3.49 -15.11
CA ASP A 345 -15.57 -4.06 -15.31
C ASP A 345 -15.95 -4.18 -16.80
N GLY A 346 -15.06 -3.79 -17.71
CA GLY A 346 -15.25 -3.93 -19.16
C GLY A 346 -16.27 -2.96 -19.78
N THR A 347 -16.70 -1.94 -19.05
CA THR A 347 -17.60 -0.88 -19.57
C THR A 347 -16.85 0.17 -20.39
N LEU A 348 -15.53 0.28 -20.19
CA LEU A 348 -14.61 1.09 -20.99
C LEU A 348 -13.64 0.17 -21.75
N THR A 349 -13.43 0.48 -23.02
CA THR A 349 -12.29 -0.08 -23.76
C THR A 349 -10.97 0.53 -23.27
N ARG A 350 -9.86 -0.14 -23.58
CA ARG A 350 -8.51 0.36 -23.28
C ARG A 350 -8.28 1.79 -23.80
N GLU A 351 -8.67 2.08 -25.03
CA GLU A 351 -8.49 3.43 -25.60
C GLU A 351 -9.37 4.46 -24.88
N GLN A 352 -10.63 4.14 -24.56
CA GLN A 352 -11.49 5.06 -23.80
C GLN A 352 -10.92 5.34 -22.40
N ALA A 353 -10.36 4.34 -21.72
CA ALA A 353 -9.71 4.53 -20.42
C ALA A 353 -8.44 5.39 -20.52
N ILE A 354 -7.68 5.27 -21.61
CA ILE A 354 -6.53 6.15 -21.92
C ILE A 354 -7.00 7.58 -22.16
N GLU A 355 -7.99 7.80 -23.04
CA GLU A 355 -8.55 9.12 -23.35
C GLU A 355 -9.09 9.81 -22.09
N LEU A 356 -9.83 9.09 -21.25
CA LEU A 356 -10.35 9.62 -19.98
C LEU A 356 -9.23 9.90 -18.98
N SER A 357 -8.18 9.07 -18.93
CA SER A 357 -7.02 9.32 -18.07
C SER A 357 -6.25 10.56 -18.53
N MET A 358 -6.11 10.77 -19.84
CA MET A 358 -5.50 11.98 -20.37
C MET A 358 -6.34 13.21 -20.05
N LYS A 359 -7.67 13.14 -20.18
CA LYS A 359 -8.56 14.27 -19.87
C LYS A 359 -8.64 14.57 -18.37
N TYR A 360 -9.04 13.59 -17.57
CA TYR A 360 -9.44 13.81 -16.18
C TYR A 360 -8.34 13.51 -15.17
N ARG A 361 -7.21 12.94 -15.58
CA ARG A 361 -6.02 12.79 -14.72
C ARG A 361 -4.81 13.56 -15.26
N LEU A 362 -4.97 14.25 -16.39
CA LEU A 362 -3.94 15.08 -17.04
C LEU A 362 -2.62 14.32 -17.25
N LEU A 363 -2.73 13.03 -17.56
CA LEU A 363 -1.60 12.19 -17.94
C LEU A 363 -1.27 12.38 -19.41
N ASP A 364 0.01 12.28 -19.75
CA ASP A 364 0.39 11.96 -21.14
C ASP A 364 0.00 10.50 -21.48
N ARG A 365 0.02 10.17 -22.77
CA ARG A 365 -0.36 8.83 -23.24
C ARG A 365 0.50 7.71 -22.65
N ALA A 366 1.81 7.92 -22.52
CA ALA A 366 2.72 6.89 -22.00
C ALA A 366 2.43 6.57 -20.51
N ARG A 367 2.16 7.60 -19.70
CA ARG A 367 1.73 7.48 -18.30
C ARG A 367 0.35 6.86 -18.18
N ALA A 368 -0.59 7.20 -19.07
CA ALA A 368 -1.90 6.56 -19.11
C ALA A 368 -1.77 5.05 -19.43
N GLU A 369 -0.96 4.69 -20.43
CA GLU A 369 -0.69 3.29 -20.80
C GLU A 369 0.01 2.51 -19.68
N GLN A 370 1.00 3.10 -19.00
CA GLN A 370 1.64 2.48 -17.83
C GLN A 370 0.64 2.32 -16.67
N SER A 371 -0.19 3.32 -16.40
CA SER A 371 -1.24 3.23 -15.37
C SER A 371 -2.21 2.07 -15.65
N LEU A 372 -2.52 1.79 -16.91
CA LEU A 372 -3.33 0.62 -17.26
C LEU A 372 -2.57 -0.69 -17.11
N ARG A 373 -1.25 -0.76 -17.41
CA ARG A 373 -0.45 -1.97 -17.11
C ARG A 373 -0.44 -2.29 -15.61
N PHE A 374 -0.41 -1.26 -14.77
CA PHE A 374 -0.55 -1.42 -13.33
C PHE A 374 -1.92 -2.00 -12.97
N MET A 375 -3.02 -1.46 -13.53
CA MET A 375 -4.37 -2.02 -13.32
C MET A 375 -4.51 -3.45 -13.84
N ASP A 376 -3.89 -3.78 -14.99
CA ASP A 376 -3.91 -5.13 -15.56
C ASP A 376 -3.27 -6.15 -14.58
N THR A 377 -2.26 -5.71 -13.82
CA THR A 377 -1.51 -6.55 -12.86
C THR A 377 -2.18 -6.58 -11.49
N TYR A 378 -2.48 -5.40 -10.93
CA TYR A 378 -2.86 -5.22 -9.53
C TYR A 378 -4.33 -4.91 -9.31
N ARG A 379 -5.09 -4.67 -10.39
CA ARG A 379 -6.55 -4.49 -10.38
C ARG A 379 -7.02 -3.42 -9.39
N SER A 380 -7.90 -3.76 -8.45
CA SER A 380 -8.46 -2.84 -7.46
C SER A 380 -7.44 -2.30 -6.46
N TYR A 381 -6.22 -2.86 -6.40
CA TYR A 381 -5.13 -2.37 -5.52
C TYR A 381 -4.83 -0.87 -5.69
N VAL A 382 -5.17 -0.28 -6.85
CA VAL A 382 -5.04 1.16 -7.10
C VAL A 382 -5.68 2.05 -6.04
N ILE A 383 -6.68 1.55 -5.30
CA ILE A 383 -7.32 2.32 -4.23
C ILE A 383 -6.40 2.50 -3.01
N ASN A 384 -5.44 1.60 -2.80
CA ASN A 384 -4.64 1.56 -1.57
C ASN A 384 -3.77 2.80 -1.39
N TYR A 385 -3.41 3.48 -2.49
CA TYR A 385 -2.65 4.73 -2.48
C TYR A 385 -3.51 5.92 -2.04
N GLY A 386 -4.30 6.49 -2.95
CA GLY A 386 -5.03 7.74 -2.68
C GLY A 386 -6.08 7.59 -1.58
N LEU A 387 -6.90 6.54 -1.63
CA LEU A 387 -7.95 6.32 -0.64
C LEU A 387 -7.36 5.89 0.70
N GLY A 388 -6.27 5.12 0.69
CA GLY A 388 -5.49 4.83 1.89
C GLY A 388 -4.95 6.11 2.52
N GLN A 389 -4.35 7.00 1.74
CA GLN A 389 -3.84 8.29 2.22
C GLN A 389 -4.95 9.11 2.88
N ASP A 390 -6.15 9.14 2.29
CA ASP A 390 -7.29 9.87 2.84
C ASP A 390 -7.77 9.25 4.17
N ILE A 391 -7.87 7.92 4.25
CA ILE A 391 -8.26 7.22 5.49
C ILE A 391 -7.25 7.48 6.61
N ILE A 392 -5.95 7.27 6.35
CA ILE A 392 -4.90 7.51 7.34
C ILE A 392 -4.86 8.99 7.72
N GLY A 393 -4.92 9.88 6.74
CA GLY A 393 -4.86 11.32 6.96
C GLY A 393 -6.01 11.83 7.80
N ASN A 394 -7.25 11.42 7.52
CA ASN A 394 -8.41 11.82 8.30
C ASN A 394 -8.28 11.38 9.77
N ALA A 395 -7.85 10.14 10.02
CA ALA A 395 -7.65 9.63 11.37
C ALA A 395 -6.52 10.38 12.11
N VAL A 396 -5.41 10.67 11.44
CA VAL A 396 -4.29 11.40 12.05
C VAL A 396 -4.65 12.86 12.34
N GLU A 397 -5.36 13.53 11.44
CA GLU A 397 -5.71 14.95 11.52
C GLU A 397 -6.91 15.26 12.43
N ALA A 398 -7.69 14.24 12.83
CA ALA A 398 -8.96 14.41 13.55
C ALA A 398 -8.89 15.36 14.76
N GLY A 399 -9.76 16.38 14.79
CA GLY A 399 -9.94 17.26 15.94
C GLY A 399 -8.77 18.22 16.24
N ASP A 400 -8.45 19.10 15.29
CA ASP A 400 -7.44 20.19 15.40
C ASP A 400 -6.12 19.74 16.06
N ALA A 401 -5.62 18.56 15.68
CA ALA A 401 -4.46 17.95 16.30
C ALA A 401 -3.17 18.75 16.04
N ASP A 402 -2.35 18.91 17.08
CA ASP A 402 -1.00 19.45 16.94
C ASP A 402 -0.02 18.42 16.35
N MET A 403 1.16 18.85 15.91
CA MET A 403 2.12 17.94 15.29
C MET A 403 2.55 16.76 16.18
N PRO A 404 2.86 16.94 17.48
CA PRO A 404 3.12 15.82 18.37
C PRO A 404 1.98 14.79 18.41
N THR A 405 0.72 15.25 18.49
CA THR A 405 -0.45 14.36 18.49
C THR A 405 -0.59 13.62 17.16
N ARG A 406 -0.35 14.30 16.03
CA ARG A 406 -0.39 13.66 14.70
C ARG A 406 0.62 12.54 14.57
N TRP A 407 1.87 12.78 14.96
CA TRP A 407 2.91 11.73 14.99
C TRP A 407 2.54 10.59 15.92
N GLN A 408 2.01 10.88 17.11
CA GLN A 408 1.57 9.85 18.05
C GLN A 408 0.49 8.93 17.45
N ARG A 409 -0.51 9.51 16.78
CA ARG A 409 -1.57 8.75 16.11
C ARG A 409 -1.04 7.92 14.96
N PHE A 410 -0.19 8.51 14.12
CA PHE A 410 0.46 7.82 13.01
C PHE A 410 1.25 6.59 13.50
N ILE A 411 2.09 6.76 14.53
CA ILE A 411 2.83 5.65 15.15
C ILE A 411 1.88 4.59 15.71
N GLY A 412 0.77 5.01 16.32
CA GLY A 412 -0.27 4.09 16.80
C GLY A 412 -0.87 3.24 15.69
N ILE A 413 -1.16 3.82 14.53
CA ILE A 413 -1.66 3.11 13.35
C ILE A 413 -0.63 2.10 12.85
N LEU A 414 0.64 2.50 12.74
CA LEU A 414 1.71 1.61 12.24
C LEU A 414 1.96 0.39 13.14
N ASN A 415 1.70 0.52 14.44
CA ASN A 415 2.13 -0.44 15.44
C ASN A 415 0.98 -1.23 16.09
N THR A 416 -0.20 -1.25 15.48
CA THR A 416 -1.37 -1.97 16.00
C THR A 416 -2.02 -2.83 14.92
N PRO A 417 -2.84 -3.84 15.29
CA PRO A 417 -3.71 -4.60 14.38
C PRO A 417 -4.83 -3.73 13.75
N THR A 418 -4.50 -2.52 13.29
CA THR A 418 -5.46 -1.59 12.72
C THR A 418 -6.05 -2.16 11.44
N LEU A 419 -7.38 -2.16 11.36
CA LEU A 419 -8.14 -2.42 10.14
C LEU A 419 -8.71 -1.09 9.62
N PRO A 420 -9.07 -1.00 8.32
CA PRO A 420 -9.62 0.23 7.75
C PRO A 420 -10.88 0.71 8.48
N GLU A 421 -11.73 -0.21 8.93
CA GLU A 421 -12.94 0.10 9.71
C GLU A 421 -12.64 0.84 11.02
N ASP A 422 -11.46 0.62 11.62
CA ASP A 422 -11.04 1.30 12.85
C ASP A 422 -10.72 2.79 12.62
N LEU A 423 -10.59 3.24 11.36
CA LEU A 423 -10.14 4.59 10.98
C LEU A 423 -11.21 5.42 10.26
N MET A 424 -12.37 4.83 9.93
CA MET A 424 -13.42 5.46 9.12
C MET A 424 -14.59 6.04 9.93
N GLU A 425 -14.41 6.27 11.24
CA GLU A 425 -15.45 6.81 12.13
C GLU A 425 -15.60 8.35 12.12
#